data_AF-A0A9D1Z2Y0-F1
#
_entry.id   AF-A0A9D1Z2Y0-F1
#
_cell.length_a   1.000
_cell.length_b   1.000
_cell.length_c   1.000
_cell.angle_alpha   90.00
_cell.angle_beta   90.00
_cell.angle_gamma   90.00
#
_symmetry.space_group_name_H-M   'P 1'
#
loop_
_entity.id
_entity.type
_entity.pdbx_description
1 polymer ?
#
loop_
_entity_poly.entity_id
_entity_poly.type
_entity_poly.pdbx_seq_one_letter_code
_entity_poly.pdbx_strand_id
1 'polypeptide(L)'
;MELKSMWKNGRRFVAMGLSLVLLSGTMLLSGCASDGAESTPTPVPTATETQPAPSESASSDTVTPEDLGLDPEQMDMVKYNIYVEMNNKIVEVLENIYSYYEVVEYADEFAFVPDSPYSYKYDISPFDSSLVDDAVLVAGMEPAFETLDDLTVQIAEPMRALMDTFDEIYSCYDFEDNQYAKAKEFHTVIQANVDTFEELAYTYMDAVAVLAVERTQAEEQTMLEEGRTIIYNASHAITVTRELLEECYNQGVYDDNIQDLDLTPIRPLYEELVATVDAYKAAVEDKNQLMAESLSSSPMYSLDSLVQAVDWMIQQVESGSPISDPGRDYLGGIIHIEVVLSDCIDDYNYAFAE
;
A
#
# COMPACT_ATOMS: atom_id res chain seq x y z
N MET A 1 5.22 22.26 -3.57
CA MET A 1 4.71 22.41 -2.16
C MET A 1 5.87 22.86 -1.24
N GLU A 2 5.70 23.21 0.06
CA GLU A 2 6.88 23.28 0.95
C GLU A 2 7.30 21.85 1.34
N LEU A 3 8.61 21.54 1.28
CA LEU A 3 9.16 20.19 1.57
C LEU A 3 8.71 19.62 2.93
N LYS A 4 8.50 20.49 3.92
CA LYS A 4 7.97 20.12 5.25
C LYS A 4 6.50 19.70 5.24
N SER A 5 5.71 20.19 4.29
CA SER A 5 4.32 19.78 4.10
C SER A 5 4.25 18.42 3.41
N MET A 6 5.11 18.19 2.41
CA MET A 6 5.28 16.87 1.77
C MET A 6 5.66 15.83 2.82
N TRP A 7 6.69 16.11 3.64
CA TRP A 7 7.10 15.24 4.74
C TRP A 7 6.01 14.98 5.80
N LYS A 8 5.15 15.97 6.13
CA LYS A 8 4.07 15.76 7.10
C LYS A 8 2.92 14.95 6.51
N ASN A 9 2.55 15.20 5.26
CA ASN A 9 1.53 14.39 4.58
C ASN A 9 2.04 12.97 4.33
N GLY A 10 3.23 12.83 3.74
CA GLY A 10 3.92 11.56 3.56
C GLY A 10 3.99 10.73 4.83
N ARG A 11 4.32 11.32 5.99
CA ARG A 11 4.32 10.58 7.27
C ARG A 11 2.93 10.11 7.72
N ARG A 12 1.84 10.84 7.45
CA ARG A 12 0.47 10.31 7.69
C ARG A 12 0.19 9.10 6.81
N PHE A 13 0.55 9.18 5.53
CA PHE A 13 0.22 8.15 4.55
C PHE A 13 1.13 6.91 4.62
N VAL A 14 2.40 7.06 5.00
CA VAL A 14 3.27 5.93 5.38
C VAL A 14 2.72 5.25 6.63
N ALA A 15 2.28 6.01 7.64
CA ALA A 15 1.68 5.47 8.87
C ALA A 15 0.30 4.79 8.66
N MET A 16 -0.53 5.30 7.75
CA MET A 16 -1.85 4.74 7.43
C MET A 16 -1.81 3.62 6.37
N GLY A 17 -0.81 3.68 5.49
CA GLY A 17 -0.71 2.84 4.28
C GLY A 17 0.06 1.54 4.45
N LEU A 18 0.80 1.36 5.55
CA LEU A 18 1.49 0.10 5.83
C LEU A 18 0.56 -0.92 6.50
N SER A 19 0.56 -2.12 5.93
CA SER A 19 -0.18 -3.30 6.39
C SER A 19 -1.70 -3.14 6.30
N LEU A 20 -2.23 -3.32 5.08
CA LEU A 20 -3.62 -3.67 4.85
C LEU A 20 -3.78 -5.19 4.94
N VAL A 21 -4.91 -5.67 5.44
CA VAL A 21 -5.21 -7.11 5.45
C VAL A 21 -5.43 -7.57 4.01
N LEU A 22 -4.55 -8.45 3.54
CA LEU A 22 -4.69 -9.10 2.24
C LEU A 22 -5.71 -10.23 2.36
N LEU A 23 -6.68 -10.23 1.44
CA LEU A 23 -7.66 -11.30 1.34
C LEU A 23 -7.09 -12.39 0.43
N SER A 24 -6.28 -13.29 0.99
CA SER A 24 -5.80 -14.46 0.26
C SER A 24 -6.86 -15.55 0.19
N GLY A 25 -7.49 -15.66 -0.98
CA GLY A 25 -8.06 -16.92 -1.46
C GLY A 25 -7.05 -17.64 -2.35
N THR A 26 -6.59 -18.83 -1.94
CA THR A 26 -5.51 -19.54 -2.61
C THR A 26 -5.86 -20.02 -4.04
N MET A 27 -5.18 -19.47 -5.06
CA MET A 27 -5.25 -19.94 -6.45
C MET A 27 -3.85 -20.16 -7.06
N LEU A 28 -3.45 -21.44 -7.16
CA LEU A 28 -2.26 -21.85 -7.92
C LEU A 28 -2.56 -21.83 -9.44
N LEU A 29 -2.26 -20.73 -10.12
CA LEU A 29 -2.29 -20.65 -11.58
C LEU A 29 -1.17 -21.51 -12.20
N SER A 30 -1.43 -22.82 -12.34
CA SER A 30 -0.58 -23.73 -13.10
C SER A 30 -0.71 -23.43 -14.60
N GLY A 31 0.22 -22.63 -15.13
CA GLY A 31 0.29 -22.30 -16.55
C GLY A 31 0.41 -23.54 -17.44
N CYS A 32 -0.66 -23.86 -18.18
CA CYS A 32 -0.66 -24.92 -19.20
C CYS A 32 0.06 -24.45 -20.47
N ALA A 33 1.38 -24.55 -20.48
CA ALA A 33 2.16 -24.52 -21.71
C ALA A 33 1.86 -25.77 -22.56
N SER A 34 1.58 -25.60 -23.86
CA SER A 34 1.50 -26.70 -24.83
C SER A 34 2.38 -26.44 -26.05
N ASP A 35 3.33 -27.34 -26.29
CA ASP A 35 4.33 -27.24 -27.35
C ASP A 35 3.79 -27.55 -28.76
N GLY A 36 4.15 -26.69 -29.73
CA GLY A 36 4.95 -27.10 -30.91
C GLY A 36 4.27 -27.69 -32.16
N ALA A 37 4.45 -27.01 -33.32
CA ALA A 37 4.59 -27.65 -34.65
C ALA A 37 5.15 -26.71 -35.75
N GLU A 38 5.90 -27.28 -36.72
CA GLU A 38 6.40 -26.64 -37.96
C GLU A 38 5.50 -26.95 -39.21
N SER A 39 5.67 -26.43 -40.45
CA SER A 39 6.73 -25.58 -41.06
C SER A 39 6.23 -24.72 -42.25
N THR A 40 7.18 -24.02 -42.89
CA THR A 40 7.12 -23.29 -44.18
C THR A 40 7.01 -24.23 -45.42
N PRO A 41 6.85 -23.79 -46.72
CA PRO A 41 7.01 -22.43 -47.31
C PRO A 41 6.00 -21.96 -48.41
N THR A 42 6.27 -20.77 -48.98
CA THR A 42 5.51 -19.93 -49.95
C THR A 42 5.40 -20.49 -51.40
N PRO A 43 4.49 -19.95 -52.27
CA PRO A 43 4.90 -18.85 -53.18
C PRO A 43 3.83 -17.77 -53.53
N VAL A 44 4.31 -16.65 -54.09
CA VAL A 44 3.55 -15.43 -54.49
C VAL A 44 3.07 -15.51 -55.96
N PRO A 45 1.94 -14.88 -56.32
CA PRO A 45 2.02 -13.85 -57.38
C PRO A 45 1.12 -12.59 -57.20
N THR A 46 1.76 -11.44 -57.40
CA THR A 46 1.29 -10.25 -58.18
C THR A 46 -0.04 -9.55 -57.87
N ALA A 47 0.07 -8.25 -57.56
CA ALA A 47 -0.98 -7.27 -57.32
C ALA A 47 -2.00 -7.00 -58.46
N THR A 48 -3.19 -6.51 -58.09
CA THR A 48 -4.01 -5.59 -58.88
C THR A 48 -4.89 -4.71 -57.96
N GLU A 49 -4.86 -3.41 -58.25
CA GLU A 49 -5.75 -2.28 -57.88
C GLU A 49 -6.78 -2.38 -56.73
N THR A 50 -6.46 -1.63 -55.68
CA THR A 50 -7.29 -0.68 -54.91
C THR A 50 -8.81 -0.58 -55.21
N GLN A 51 -9.62 -0.93 -54.22
CA GLN A 51 -10.84 -0.19 -53.83
C GLN A 51 -10.92 -0.12 -52.29
N PRO A 52 -11.49 0.94 -51.70
CA PRO A 52 -11.41 1.14 -50.25
C PRO A 52 -12.37 0.20 -49.51
N ALA A 53 -11.85 -0.54 -48.54
CA ALA A 53 -12.66 -1.22 -47.53
C ALA A 53 -13.31 -0.19 -46.59
N PRO A 54 -14.47 -0.48 -45.99
CA PRO A 54 -14.98 0.30 -44.87
C PRO A 54 -13.97 0.22 -43.72
N SER A 55 -13.87 1.28 -42.91
CA SER A 55 -13.15 1.19 -41.64
C SER A 55 -13.77 0.10 -40.79
N GLU A 56 -13.04 -1.00 -40.60
CA GLU A 56 -13.16 -1.79 -39.38
C GLU A 56 -12.88 -0.84 -38.22
N SER A 57 -13.89 -0.65 -37.37
CA SER A 57 -13.64 -0.15 -36.03
C SER A 57 -12.64 -1.11 -35.41
N ALA A 58 -11.51 -0.60 -34.93
CA ALA A 58 -10.65 -1.40 -34.06
C ALA A 58 -11.52 -1.81 -32.86
N SER A 59 -11.87 -3.09 -32.80
CA SER A 59 -12.42 -3.67 -31.60
C SER A 59 -11.27 -3.64 -30.60
N SER A 60 -11.43 -2.90 -29.52
CA SER A 60 -10.60 -3.12 -28.34
C SER A 60 -10.97 -4.51 -27.84
N ASP A 61 -10.11 -5.48 -28.09
CA ASP A 61 -10.23 -6.82 -27.48
C ASP A 61 -9.98 -6.61 -25.97
N THR A 62 -11.06 -6.28 -25.29
CA THR A 62 -11.08 -5.91 -23.88
C THR A 62 -11.16 -7.22 -23.12
N VAL A 63 -10.04 -7.62 -22.51
CA VAL A 63 -9.93 -8.86 -21.75
C VAL A 63 -11.01 -8.90 -20.68
N THR A 64 -11.80 -9.98 -20.62
CA THR A 64 -12.85 -10.13 -19.59
C THR A 64 -12.41 -11.06 -18.47
N PRO A 65 -13.10 -11.08 -17.32
CA PRO A 65 -12.86 -12.08 -16.27
C PRO A 65 -12.94 -13.53 -16.76
N GLU A 66 -13.82 -13.82 -17.73
CA GLU A 66 -13.92 -15.14 -18.37
C GLU A 66 -12.69 -15.51 -19.21
N ASP A 67 -12.01 -14.54 -19.84
CA ASP A 67 -10.74 -14.78 -20.56
C ASP A 67 -9.61 -15.18 -19.60
N LEU A 68 -9.67 -14.69 -18.35
CA LEU A 68 -8.79 -15.07 -17.25
C LEU A 68 -9.24 -16.35 -16.52
N GLY A 69 -10.44 -16.84 -16.81
CA GLY A 69 -11.03 -18.04 -16.21
C GLY A 69 -11.51 -17.86 -14.76
N LEU A 70 -11.75 -16.61 -14.34
CA LEU A 70 -12.17 -16.24 -12.99
C LEU A 70 -13.69 -15.98 -12.95
N ASP A 71 -14.33 -16.33 -11.84
CA ASP A 71 -15.70 -15.88 -11.54
C ASP A 71 -15.72 -14.48 -10.88
N PRO A 72 -16.89 -13.82 -10.73
CA PRO A 72 -16.94 -12.45 -10.22
C PRO A 72 -16.44 -12.28 -8.77
N GLU A 73 -16.52 -13.31 -7.93
CA GLU A 73 -16.06 -13.27 -6.54
C GLU A 73 -14.52 -13.41 -6.49
N GLN A 74 -13.97 -14.27 -7.35
CA GLN A 74 -12.52 -14.36 -7.55
C GLN A 74 -11.95 -13.07 -8.17
N MET A 75 -12.67 -12.45 -9.10
CA MET A 75 -12.23 -11.20 -9.72
C MET A 75 -12.27 -10.01 -8.75
N ASP A 76 -13.32 -9.90 -7.92
CA ASP A 76 -13.39 -8.92 -6.82
C ASP A 76 -12.13 -8.96 -5.94
N MET A 77 -11.76 -10.16 -5.50
CA MET A 77 -10.58 -10.41 -4.66
C MET A 77 -9.26 -10.11 -5.38
N VAL A 78 -9.10 -10.57 -6.64
CA VAL A 78 -7.89 -10.31 -7.45
C VAL A 78 -7.71 -8.81 -7.68
N LYS A 79 -8.77 -8.10 -8.05
CA LYS A 79 -8.77 -6.66 -8.30
C LYS A 79 -8.45 -5.86 -7.03
N TYR A 80 -9.06 -6.24 -5.89
CA TYR A 80 -8.76 -5.63 -4.60
C TYR A 80 -7.28 -5.82 -4.20
N ASN A 81 -6.76 -7.04 -4.29
CA ASN A 81 -5.37 -7.33 -3.93
C ASN A 81 -4.38 -6.58 -4.84
N ILE A 82 -4.64 -6.45 -6.14
CA ILE A 82 -3.81 -5.64 -7.06
C ILE A 82 -3.82 -4.16 -6.66
N TYR A 83 -4.94 -3.61 -6.17
CA TYR A 83 -5.00 -2.23 -5.68
C TYR A 83 -4.29 -2.04 -4.33
N VAL A 84 -4.29 -3.05 -3.46
CA VAL A 84 -3.45 -3.07 -2.25
C VAL A 84 -1.96 -3.13 -2.61
N GLU A 85 -1.57 -3.96 -3.58
CA GLU A 85 -0.18 -3.99 -4.09
C GLU A 85 0.22 -2.66 -4.74
N MET A 86 -0.66 -2.04 -5.52
CA MET A 86 -0.43 -0.72 -6.13
C MET A 86 -0.30 0.38 -5.08
N ASN A 87 -1.13 0.37 -4.02
CA ASN A 87 -1.01 1.24 -2.85
C ASN A 87 0.38 1.12 -2.20
N ASN A 88 0.83 -0.12 -1.95
CA ASN A 88 2.14 -0.36 -1.36
C ASN A 88 3.27 0.14 -2.28
N LYS A 89 3.14 -0.05 -3.59
CA LYS A 89 4.11 0.48 -4.57
C LYS A 89 4.13 2.01 -4.64
N ILE A 90 2.98 2.66 -4.48
CA ILE A 90 2.87 4.12 -4.39
C ILE A 90 3.68 4.65 -3.19
N VAL A 91 3.61 3.98 -2.04
CA VAL A 91 4.41 4.34 -0.85
C VAL A 91 5.90 4.27 -1.15
N GLU A 92 6.40 3.17 -1.72
CA GLU A 92 7.82 3.04 -2.10
C GLU A 92 8.27 4.14 -3.09
N VAL A 93 7.43 4.51 -4.07
CA VAL A 93 7.75 5.58 -5.02
C VAL A 93 7.83 6.94 -4.31
N LEU A 94 6.95 7.22 -3.33
CA LEU A 94 7.05 8.41 -2.49
C LEU A 94 8.33 8.42 -1.64
N GLU A 95 8.76 7.29 -1.10
CA GLU A 95 10.03 7.17 -0.37
C GLU A 95 11.23 7.53 -1.26
N ASN A 96 11.32 6.95 -2.47
CA ASN A 96 12.35 7.31 -3.45
C ASN A 96 12.33 8.82 -3.81
N ILE A 97 11.14 9.42 -3.92
CA ILE A 97 10.99 10.87 -4.15
C ILE A 97 11.54 11.69 -2.97
N TYR A 98 11.27 11.29 -1.73
CA TYR A 98 11.80 11.99 -0.55
C TYR A 98 13.32 11.86 -0.46
N SER A 99 13.86 10.65 -0.62
CA SER A 99 15.31 10.38 -0.64
C SER A 99 16.02 11.17 -1.75
N TYR A 100 15.40 11.32 -2.92
CA TYR A 100 15.91 12.17 -3.99
C TYR A 100 16.05 13.65 -3.57
N TYR A 101 15.03 14.21 -2.90
CA TYR A 101 15.05 15.61 -2.46
C TYR A 101 15.82 15.87 -1.15
N GLU A 102 16.33 14.84 -0.46
CA GLU A 102 17.39 15.03 0.55
C GLU A 102 18.75 15.42 -0.09
N VAL A 103 18.90 15.18 -1.40
CA VAL A 103 20.15 15.39 -2.15
C VAL A 103 20.02 16.45 -3.24
N VAL A 104 18.87 16.54 -3.91
CA VAL A 104 18.59 17.45 -5.03
C VAL A 104 17.61 18.53 -4.59
N GLU A 105 17.81 19.79 -5.03
CA GLU A 105 16.86 20.86 -4.74
C GLU A 105 15.51 20.61 -5.42
N TYR A 106 14.41 20.84 -4.69
CA TYR A 106 13.06 20.85 -5.24
C TYR A 106 12.87 22.19 -6.00
N ALA A 107 13.22 22.19 -7.28
CA ALA A 107 13.19 23.33 -8.21
C ALA A 107 13.20 22.83 -9.67
N ASP A 108 12.86 23.69 -10.64
CA ASP A 108 12.85 23.35 -12.07
C ASP A 108 14.24 22.98 -12.64
N GLU A 109 15.32 23.51 -12.07
CA GLU A 109 16.70 23.28 -12.50
C GLU A 109 17.45 22.40 -11.52
N PHE A 110 18.05 21.31 -12.02
CA PHE A 110 18.84 20.38 -11.21
C PHE A 110 20.02 21.08 -10.51
N ALA A 111 19.94 21.12 -9.19
CA ALA A 111 21.02 21.53 -8.28
C ALA A 111 21.09 20.56 -7.10
N PHE A 112 22.28 20.41 -6.51
CA PHE A 112 22.44 19.68 -5.24
C PHE A 112 22.03 20.57 -4.07
N VAL A 113 21.34 20.00 -3.08
CA VAL A 113 21.07 20.66 -1.79
C VAL A 113 22.42 21.08 -1.18
N PRO A 114 22.65 22.37 -0.90
CA PRO A 114 23.90 22.85 -0.33
C PRO A 114 24.22 22.18 1.00
N ASP A 115 25.48 21.77 1.16
CA ASP A 115 26.00 21.08 2.36
C ASP A 115 25.26 19.76 2.73
N SER A 116 24.51 19.13 1.81
CA SER A 116 23.90 17.81 2.05
C SER A 116 24.98 16.77 2.40
N PRO A 117 24.77 15.96 3.46
CA PRO A 117 25.72 14.91 3.87
C PRO A 117 25.70 13.69 2.93
N TYR A 118 24.77 13.66 1.98
CA TYR A 118 24.44 12.50 1.16
C TYR A 118 24.94 12.67 -0.28
N SER A 119 25.28 11.55 -0.92
CA SER A 119 25.66 11.50 -2.33
C SER A 119 24.44 11.33 -3.24
N TYR A 120 24.56 11.69 -4.52
CA TYR A 120 23.54 11.35 -5.50
C TYR A 120 23.23 9.83 -5.48
N LYS A 121 21.96 9.47 -5.67
CA LYS A 121 21.40 8.11 -5.46
C LYS A 121 21.32 7.64 -3.99
N TYR A 122 21.43 8.53 -3.00
CA TYR A 122 21.16 8.17 -1.61
C TYR A 122 19.76 7.57 -1.49
N ASP A 123 19.70 6.36 -0.93
CA ASP A 123 18.48 5.60 -0.63
C ASP A 123 17.44 5.55 -1.76
N ILE A 124 17.93 5.45 -3.01
CA ILE A 124 17.10 5.17 -4.20
C ILE A 124 17.10 3.66 -4.46
N SER A 125 15.92 3.04 -4.43
CA SER A 125 15.69 1.65 -4.82
C SER A 125 15.24 1.52 -6.30
N PRO A 126 15.52 0.40 -6.98
CA PRO A 126 15.00 0.12 -8.31
C PRO A 126 13.51 -0.26 -8.27
N PHE A 127 12.83 -0.15 -9.41
CA PHE A 127 11.42 -0.52 -9.57
C PHE A 127 11.19 -1.44 -10.78
N ASP A 128 10.10 -2.21 -10.71
CA ASP A 128 9.47 -2.84 -11.87
C ASP A 128 8.07 -2.21 -12.03
N SER A 129 7.79 -1.63 -13.20
CA SER A 129 6.52 -0.98 -13.51
C SER A 129 5.43 -1.95 -13.96
N SER A 130 5.70 -3.25 -14.06
CA SER A 130 4.76 -4.28 -14.56
C SER A 130 3.41 -4.27 -13.83
N LEU A 131 3.42 -4.08 -12.51
CA LEU A 131 2.22 -3.94 -11.67
C LEU A 131 1.28 -2.81 -12.13
N VAL A 132 1.80 -1.76 -12.77
CA VAL A 132 0.98 -0.66 -13.29
C VAL A 132 0.17 -1.11 -14.52
N ASP A 133 0.70 -2.01 -15.34
CA ASP A 133 -0.05 -2.62 -16.45
C ASP A 133 -1.15 -3.55 -15.93
N ASP A 134 -0.85 -4.37 -14.91
CA ASP A 134 -1.83 -5.27 -14.29
C ASP A 134 -2.97 -4.49 -13.59
N ALA A 135 -2.64 -3.39 -12.89
CA ALA A 135 -3.63 -2.52 -12.26
C ALA A 135 -4.55 -1.83 -13.29
N VAL A 136 -3.99 -1.29 -14.39
CA VAL A 136 -4.77 -0.69 -15.49
C VAL A 136 -5.63 -1.74 -16.20
N LEU A 137 -5.16 -2.99 -16.32
CA LEU A 137 -5.93 -4.09 -16.88
C LEU A 137 -7.18 -4.38 -16.03
N VAL A 138 -7.03 -4.56 -14.71
CA VAL A 138 -8.18 -4.87 -13.83
C VAL A 138 -9.11 -3.68 -13.57
N ALA A 139 -8.64 -2.44 -13.73
CA ALA A 139 -9.50 -1.25 -13.74
C ALA A 139 -10.56 -1.27 -14.85
N GLY A 140 -10.31 -2.00 -15.95
CA GLY A 140 -11.30 -2.23 -17.01
C GLY A 140 -12.28 -3.39 -16.75
N MET A 141 -12.16 -4.11 -15.63
CA MET A 141 -12.90 -5.34 -15.34
C MET A 141 -13.96 -5.17 -14.26
N GLU A 142 -15.00 -6.01 -14.31
CA GLU A 142 -16.04 -6.11 -13.28
C GLU A 142 -15.61 -7.04 -12.13
N PRO A 143 -15.95 -6.75 -10.86
CA PRO A 143 -16.80 -5.65 -10.42
C PRO A 143 -16.12 -4.28 -10.50
N ALA A 144 -16.88 -3.25 -10.88
CA ALA A 144 -16.41 -1.86 -10.86
C ALA A 144 -16.14 -1.36 -9.43
N PHE A 145 -14.94 -0.84 -9.20
CA PHE A 145 -14.57 -0.08 -8.00
C PHE A 145 -14.44 1.39 -8.42
N GLU A 146 -15.54 2.01 -8.85
CA GLU A 146 -15.58 3.23 -9.70
C GLU A 146 -14.52 4.32 -9.39
N THR A 147 -14.26 4.60 -8.10
CA THR A 147 -13.25 5.59 -7.69
C THR A 147 -11.81 5.10 -7.86
N LEU A 148 -11.50 3.86 -7.47
CA LEU A 148 -10.17 3.28 -7.64
C LEU A 148 -9.87 2.94 -9.10
N ASP A 149 -10.88 2.54 -9.88
CA ASP A 149 -10.75 2.30 -11.32
C ASP A 149 -10.29 3.59 -12.05
N ASP A 150 -10.95 4.72 -11.78
CA ASP A 150 -10.63 6.03 -12.38
C ASP A 150 -9.28 6.58 -11.88
N LEU A 151 -8.96 6.43 -10.58
CA LEU A 151 -7.69 6.87 -10.02
C LEU A 151 -6.51 6.03 -10.54
N THR A 152 -6.68 4.71 -10.72
CA THR A 152 -5.68 3.81 -11.31
C THR A 152 -5.28 4.28 -12.70
N VAL A 153 -6.26 4.61 -13.55
CA VAL A 153 -6.01 5.11 -14.92
C VAL A 153 -5.31 6.48 -14.90
N GLN A 154 -5.64 7.36 -13.96
CA GLN A 154 -5.03 8.69 -13.86
C GLN A 154 -3.59 8.66 -13.35
N ILE A 155 -3.26 7.80 -12.37
CA ILE A 155 -1.95 7.75 -11.75
C ILE A 155 -0.92 6.93 -12.55
N ALA A 156 -1.37 6.03 -13.43
CA ALA A 156 -0.53 5.06 -14.13
C ALA A 156 0.65 5.69 -14.92
N GLU A 157 0.40 6.69 -15.75
CA GLU A 157 1.45 7.36 -16.55
C GLU A 157 2.47 8.13 -15.69
N PRO A 158 2.09 9.06 -14.79
CA PRO A 158 3.07 9.78 -13.97
C PRO A 158 3.82 8.86 -13.00
N MET A 159 3.16 7.82 -12.46
CA MET A 159 3.81 6.80 -11.63
C MET A 159 4.87 6.02 -12.42
N ARG A 160 4.52 5.53 -13.63
CA ARG A 160 5.45 4.78 -14.49
C ARG A 160 6.66 5.63 -14.88
N ALA A 161 6.45 6.88 -15.29
CA ALA A 161 7.53 7.80 -15.63
C ALA A 161 8.52 8.02 -14.47
N LEU A 162 8.03 8.06 -13.22
CA LEU A 162 8.87 8.15 -12.02
C LEU A 162 9.58 6.83 -11.73
N MET A 163 8.87 5.69 -11.78
CA MET A 163 9.42 4.35 -11.54
C MET A 163 10.57 4.03 -12.49
N ASP A 164 10.36 4.19 -13.80
CA ASP A 164 11.37 3.96 -14.84
C ASP A 164 12.59 4.88 -14.65
N THR A 165 12.35 6.15 -14.30
CA THR A 165 13.43 7.12 -14.05
C THR A 165 14.25 6.74 -12.81
N PHE A 166 13.63 6.24 -11.74
CA PHE A 166 14.36 5.78 -10.56
C PHE A 166 15.14 4.49 -10.80
N ASP A 167 14.63 3.54 -11.60
CA ASP A 167 15.42 2.37 -12.01
C ASP A 167 16.62 2.77 -12.89
N GLU A 168 16.46 3.71 -13.83
CA GLU A 168 17.58 4.23 -14.61
C GLU A 168 18.62 4.97 -13.73
N ILE A 169 18.17 5.73 -12.73
CA ILE A 169 19.05 6.36 -11.72
C ILE A 169 19.80 5.26 -10.94
N TYR A 170 19.12 4.23 -10.46
CA TYR A 170 19.69 3.11 -9.73
C TYR A 170 20.71 2.31 -10.58
N SER A 171 20.42 2.11 -11.86
CA SER A 171 21.26 1.36 -12.80
C SER A 171 22.45 2.17 -13.35
N CYS A 172 22.45 3.50 -13.23
CA CYS A 172 23.53 4.35 -13.72
C CYS A 172 24.65 4.57 -12.68
N TYR A 173 25.91 4.51 -13.15
CA TYR A 173 27.12 4.63 -12.31
C TYR A 173 28.11 5.69 -12.82
N ASP A 174 27.86 6.33 -13.97
CA ASP A 174 28.77 7.25 -14.66
C ASP A 174 28.46 8.75 -14.43
N PHE A 175 27.66 9.08 -13.42
CA PHE A 175 27.18 10.45 -13.17
C PHE A 175 28.30 11.48 -12.97
N GLU A 176 29.34 11.17 -12.19
CA GLU A 176 30.49 12.08 -12.01
C GLU A 176 31.29 12.24 -13.30
N ASP A 177 31.55 11.12 -14.00
CA ASP A 177 32.30 11.09 -15.26
C ASP A 177 31.61 11.89 -16.39
N ASN A 178 30.27 11.94 -16.39
CA ASN A 178 29.47 12.69 -17.36
C ASN A 178 29.03 14.09 -16.89
N GLN A 179 29.59 14.61 -15.80
CA GLN A 179 29.26 15.93 -15.21
C GLN A 179 27.77 16.09 -14.87
N TYR A 180 27.14 15.00 -14.42
CA TYR A 180 25.71 14.89 -14.09
C TYR A 180 24.78 15.25 -15.24
N ALA A 181 25.19 15.04 -16.50
CA ALA A 181 24.36 15.29 -17.67
C ALA A 181 23.07 14.47 -17.64
N LYS A 182 23.16 13.16 -17.40
CA LYS A 182 21.99 12.27 -17.26
C LYS A 182 21.10 12.64 -16.07
N ALA A 183 21.69 13.07 -14.95
CA ALA A 183 20.91 13.45 -13.77
C ALA A 183 19.99 14.65 -14.05
N LYS A 184 20.39 15.56 -14.95
CA LYS A 184 19.56 16.69 -15.42
C LYS A 184 18.41 16.24 -16.32
N GLU A 185 18.66 15.24 -17.16
CA GLU A 185 17.64 14.62 -18.01
C GLU A 185 16.59 13.91 -17.12
N PHE A 186 17.03 13.08 -16.17
CA PHE A 186 16.16 12.44 -15.18
C PHE A 186 15.39 13.42 -14.30
N HIS A 187 16.06 14.47 -13.81
CA HIS A 187 15.41 15.54 -13.04
C HIS A 187 14.27 16.22 -13.82
N THR A 188 14.44 16.40 -15.13
CA THR A 188 13.38 16.98 -15.99
C THR A 188 12.14 16.07 -16.03
N VAL A 189 12.33 14.74 -16.04
CA VAL A 189 11.21 13.77 -15.98
C VAL A 189 10.57 13.77 -14.59
N ILE A 190 11.36 13.81 -13.52
CA ILE A 190 10.85 13.87 -12.14
C ILE A 190 10.01 15.14 -11.93
N GLN A 191 10.54 16.33 -12.26
CA GLN A 191 9.80 17.61 -12.13
C GLN A 191 8.51 17.65 -12.96
N ALA A 192 8.48 16.97 -14.12
CA ALA A 192 7.29 16.93 -14.97
C ALA A 192 6.13 16.07 -14.39
N ASN A 193 6.42 15.14 -13.47
CA ASN A 193 5.45 14.15 -12.98
C ASN A 193 5.19 14.22 -11.48
N VAL A 194 6.15 14.69 -10.67
CA VAL A 194 6.13 14.56 -9.20
C VAL A 194 4.91 15.18 -8.54
N ASP A 195 4.53 16.43 -8.88
CA ASP A 195 3.40 17.10 -8.23
C ASP A 195 2.06 16.41 -8.55
N THR A 196 1.88 15.98 -9.81
CA THR A 196 0.70 15.22 -10.26
C THR A 196 0.64 13.85 -9.60
N PHE A 197 1.77 13.16 -9.51
CA PHE A 197 1.87 11.87 -8.84
C PHE A 197 1.57 11.99 -7.35
N GLU A 198 2.14 12.97 -6.64
CA GLU A 198 1.93 13.14 -5.20
C GLU A 198 0.45 13.44 -4.87
N GLU A 199 -0.23 14.30 -5.66
CA GLU A 199 -1.66 14.59 -5.48
C GLU A 199 -2.54 13.35 -5.71
N LEU A 200 -2.27 12.58 -6.78
CA LEU A 200 -3.01 11.35 -7.09
C LEU A 200 -2.68 10.22 -6.10
N ALA A 201 -1.43 10.11 -5.65
CA ALA A 201 -0.97 9.11 -4.70
C ALA A 201 -1.73 9.21 -3.37
N TYR A 202 -1.79 10.41 -2.78
CA TYR A 202 -2.56 10.62 -1.55
C TYR A 202 -4.04 10.31 -1.74
N THR A 203 -4.63 10.75 -2.87
CA THR A 203 -6.04 10.47 -3.19
C THR A 203 -6.31 8.96 -3.38
N TYR A 204 -5.36 8.23 -3.97
CA TYR A 204 -5.43 6.78 -4.14
C TYR A 204 -5.35 6.04 -2.80
N MET A 205 -4.38 6.40 -1.94
CA MET A 205 -4.21 5.78 -0.63
C MET A 205 -5.43 6.03 0.27
N ASP A 206 -6.02 7.24 0.26
CA ASP A 206 -7.30 7.53 0.92
C ASP A 206 -8.42 6.61 0.41
N ALA A 207 -8.54 6.42 -0.91
CA ALA A 207 -9.59 5.60 -1.52
C ALA A 207 -9.43 4.10 -1.21
N VAL A 208 -8.20 3.57 -1.18
CA VAL A 208 -7.93 2.19 -0.77
C VAL A 208 -8.23 2.00 0.72
N ALA A 209 -7.85 2.97 1.58
CA ALA A 209 -8.14 2.90 3.01
C ALA A 209 -9.65 2.86 3.29
N VAL A 210 -10.47 3.66 2.59
CA VAL A 210 -11.93 3.62 2.71
C VAL A 210 -12.48 2.24 2.32
N LEU A 211 -12.08 1.70 1.17
CA LEU A 211 -12.54 0.39 0.72
C LEU A 211 -12.14 -0.73 1.68
N ALA A 212 -10.90 -0.69 2.21
CA ALA A 212 -10.43 -1.66 3.18
C ALA A 212 -11.26 -1.65 4.46
N VAL A 213 -11.58 -0.47 5.01
CA VAL A 213 -12.46 -0.33 6.19
C VAL A 213 -13.85 -0.91 5.93
N GLU A 214 -14.46 -0.62 4.78
CA GLU A 214 -15.78 -1.16 4.42
C GLU A 214 -15.76 -2.70 4.32
N ARG A 215 -14.70 -3.28 3.74
CA ARG A 215 -14.54 -4.75 3.63
C ARG A 215 -14.31 -5.40 4.98
N THR A 216 -13.36 -4.91 5.79
CA THR A 216 -13.08 -5.44 7.14
C THR A 216 -14.33 -5.39 8.03
N GLN A 217 -15.13 -4.32 7.97
CA GLN A 217 -16.38 -4.25 8.72
C GLN A 217 -17.42 -5.30 8.27
N ALA A 218 -17.55 -5.55 6.96
CA ALA A 218 -18.45 -6.58 6.43
C ALA A 218 -17.99 -8.01 6.80
N GLU A 219 -16.68 -8.24 6.81
CA GLU A 219 -16.07 -9.51 7.19
C GLU A 219 -16.18 -9.78 8.69
N GLU A 220 -15.87 -8.80 9.55
CA GLU A 220 -16.06 -8.89 11.00
C GLU A 220 -17.53 -9.17 11.37
N GLN A 221 -18.48 -8.50 10.70
CA GLN A 221 -19.91 -8.78 10.86
C GLN A 221 -20.26 -10.22 10.45
N THR A 222 -19.66 -10.73 9.37
CA THR A 222 -19.83 -12.13 8.93
C THR A 222 -19.25 -13.11 9.95
N MET A 223 -18.05 -12.85 10.48
CA MET A 223 -17.42 -13.66 11.53
C MET A 223 -18.30 -13.72 12.79
N LEU A 224 -18.91 -12.60 13.19
CA LEU A 224 -19.87 -12.55 14.31
C LEU A 224 -21.14 -13.38 14.04
N GLU A 225 -21.70 -13.32 12.83
CA GLU A 225 -22.88 -14.11 12.44
C GLU A 225 -22.59 -15.61 12.37
N GLU A 226 -21.40 -15.99 11.93
CA GLU A 226 -20.90 -17.37 11.96
C GLU A 226 -20.48 -17.84 13.37
N GLY A 227 -20.37 -16.92 14.33
CA GLY A 227 -19.90 -17.20 15.69
C GLY A 227 -18.40 -17.46 15.80
N ARG A 228 -17.60 -17.00 14.83
CA ARG A 228 -16.14 -17.14 14.76
C ARG A 228 -15.42 -16.06 15.58
N THR A 229 -15.58 -16.16 16.89
CA THR A 229 -15.13 -15.13 17.84
C THR A 229 -13.61 -14.99 17.98
N ILE A 230 -12.80 -16.00 17.66
CA ILE A 230 -11.33 -15.90 17.77
C ILE A 230 -10.78 -15.03 16.64
N ILE A 231 -11.11 -15.34 15.38
CA ILE A 231 -10.70 -14.50 14.24
C ILE A 231 -11.35 -13.11 14.30
N TYR A 232 -12.61 -12.99 14.73
CA TYR A 232 -13.26 -11.69 14.92
C TYR A 232 -12.49 -10.80 15.91
N ASN A 233 -12.22 -11.26 17.14
CA ASN A 233 -11.54 -10.42 18.13
C ASN A 233 -10.08 -10.11 17.70
N ALA A 234 -9.46 -10.97 16.89
CA ALA A 234 -8.14 -10.71 16.31
C ALA A 234 -8.17 -9.58 15.28
N SER A 235 -9.11 -9.64 14.31
CA SER A 235 -9.34 -8.55 13.34
C SER A 235 -9.72 -7.25 14.06
N HIS A 236 -10.67 -7.33 15.00
CA HIS A 236 -11.24 -6.16 15.63
C HIS A 236 -10.21 -5.39 16.49
N ALA A 237 -9.25 -6.09 17.11
CA ALA A 237 -8.14 -5.44 17.80
C ALA A 237 -7.20 -4.65 16.85
N ILE A 238 -6.99 -5.15 15.63
CA ILE A 238 -6.29 -4.42 14.57
C ILE A 238 -7.11 -3.19 14.16
N THR A 239 -8.41 -3.37 13.88
CA THR A 239 -9.36 -2.30 13.51
C THR A 239 -9.35 -1.16 14.53
N VAL A 240 -9.57 -1.44 15.81
CA VAL A 240 -9.58 -0.41 16.89
C VAL A 240 -8.22 0.28 17.04
N THR A 241 -7.11 -0.42 16.79
CA THR A 241 -5.78 0.20 16.83
C THR A 241 -5.56 1.15 15.63
N ARG A 242 -6.09 0.82 14.45
CA ARG A 242 -6.08 1.74 13.29
C ARG A 242 -6.90 2.99 13.56
N GLU A 243 -8.11 2.86 14.12
CA GLU A 243 -8.95 4.02 14.50
C GLU A 243 -8.25 4.93 15.51
N LEU A 244 -7.50 4.36 16.45
CA LEU A 244 -6.71 5.12 17.44
C LEU A 244 -5.57 5.91 16.79
N LEU A 245 -4.85 5.31 15.84
CA LEU A 245 -3.82 6.00 15.04
C LEU A 245 -4.45 7.12 14.19
N GLU A 246 -5.59 6.85 13.55
CA GLU A 246 -6.29 7.84 12.74
C GLU A 246 -6.73 9.05 13.59
N GLU A 247 -7.25 8.83 14.79
CA GLU A 247 -7.64 9.91 15.72
C GLU A 247 -6.43 10.78 16.12
N CYS A 248 -5.26 10.18 16.41
CA CYS A 248 -4.02 10.94 16.61
C CYS A 248 -3.70 11.85 15.42
N TYR A 249 -3.84 11.31 14.20
CA TYR A 249 -3.58 12.05 12.96
C TYR A 249 -4.64 13.09 12.62
N ASN A 250 -5.90 12.87 12.98
CA ASN A 250 -7.00 13.82 12.81
C ASN A 250 -6.87 15.02 13.77
N GLN A 251 -6.24 14.83 14.93
CA GLN A 251 -5.78 15.93 15.80
C GLN A 251 -4.52 16.64 15.29
N GLY A 252 -3.85 16.11 14.26
CA GLY A 252 -2.60 16.63 13.72
C GLY A 252 -1.39 16.36 14.63
N VAL A 253 -1.42 15.26 15.37
CA VAL A 253 -0.40 14.86 16.34
C VAL A 253 0.45 13.70 15.81
N TYR A 254 1.76 13.82 16.02
CA TYR A 254 2.82 12.86 15.68
C TYR A 254 3.83 12.87 16.85
N ASP A 255 4.89 12.06 16.77
CA ASP A 255 5.95 12.05 17.78
C ASP A 255 6.61 13.41 18.06
N ASP A 256 6.63 14.34 17.07
CA ASP A 256 7.23 15.68 17.24
C ASP A 256 6.39 16.61 18.14
N ASN A 257 5.12 16.30 18.35
CA ASN A 257 4.19 17.06 19.19
C ASN A 257 3.27 16.17 20.05
N ILE A 258 3.66 14.94 20.37
CA ILE A 258 2.81 13.93 21.04
C ILE A 258 2.14 14.42 22.34
N GLN A 259 2.84 15.27 23.10
CA GLN A 259 2.35 15.93 24.32
C GLN A 259 1.11 16.84 24.13
N ASP A 260 0.76 17.17 22.88
CA ASP A 260 -0.42 17.97 22.51
C ASP A 260 -1.67 17.10 22.27
N LEU A 261 -1.56 15.76 22.31
CA LEU A 261 -2.67 14.82 22.08
C LEU A 261 -3.79 14.96 23.13
N ASP A 262 -5.02 15.20 22.67
CA ASP A 262 -6.20 15.04 23.51
C ASP A 262 -6.51 13.55 23.67
N LEU A 263 -6.27 13.04 24.87
CA LEU A 263 -6.57 11.66 25.25
C LEU A 263 -8.07 11.39 25.43
N THR A 264 -8.95 12.40 25.34
CA THR A 264 -10.39 12.26 25.53
C THR A 264 -11.04 11.29 24.52
N PRO A 265 -10.83 11.41 23.19
CA PRO A 265 -11.31 10.43 22.21
C PRO A 265 -10.46 9.13 22.17
N ILE A 266 -9.19 9.19 22.56
CA ILE A 266 -8.27 8.04 22.55
C ILE A 266 -8.63 7.00 23.63
N ARG A 267 -9.04 7.43 24.83
CA ARG A 267 -9.29 6.50 25.95
C ARG A 267 -10.44 5.50 25.70
N PRO A 268 -11.58 5.87 25.11
CA PRO A 268 -12.60 4.90 24.70
C PRO A 268 -12.07 3.81 23.78
N LEU A 269 -11.29 4.17 22.75
CA LEU A 269 -10.68 3.22 21.82
C LEU A 269 -9.67 2.30 22.53
N TYR A 270 -8.88 2.84 23.46
CA TYR A 270 -7.99 2.02 24.29
C TYR A 270 -8.75 1.05 25.22
N GLU A 271 -9.84 1.49 25.85
CA GLU A 271 -10.70 0.62 26.67
C GLU A 271 -11.35 -0.50 25.83
N GLU A 272 -11.74 -0.20 24.59
CA GLU A 272 -12.29 -1.15 23.61
C GLU A 272 -11.25 -2.15 23.10
N LEU A 273 -10.02 -1.69 22.81
CA LEU A 273 -8.88 -2.55 22.46
C LEU A 273 -8.57 -3.53 23.59
N VAL A 274 -8.49 -3.06 24.84
CA VAL A 274 -8.28 -3.91 26.02
C VAL A 274 -9.38 -4.96 26.15
N ALA A 275 -10.65 -4.55 26.02
CA ALA A 275 -11.79 -5.46 26.12
C ALA A 275 -11.79 -6.51 25.00
N THR A 276 -11.42 -6.13 23.77
CA THR A 276 -11.33 -7.01 22.60
C THR A 276 -10.21 -8.04 22.75
N VAL A 277 -9.03 -7.63 23.21
CA VAL A 277 -7.89 -8.53 23.46
C VAL A 277 -8.17 -9.48 24.64
N ASP A 278 -8.90 -9.05 25.66
CA ASP A 278 -9.36 -9.94 26.74
C ASP A 278 -10.47 -10.91 26.28
N ALA A 279 -11.35 -10.49 25.37
CA ALA A 279 -12.34 -11.37 24.73
C ALA A 279 -11.67 -12.43 23.84
N TYR A 280 -10.64 -12.05 23.08
CA TYR A 280 -9.78 -12.98 22.33
C TYR A 280 -9.18 -14.05 23.24
N LYS A 281 -8.53 -13.64 24.35
CA LYS A 281 -7.93 -14.56 25.33
C LYS A 281 -8.96 -15.56 25.87
N ALA A 282 -10.15 -15.09 26.23
CA ALA A 282 -11.24 -15.95 26.70
C ALA A 282 -11.71 -16.94 25.62
N ALA A 283 -11.77 -16.51 24.36
CA ALA A 283 -12.17 -17.35 23.23
C ALA A 283 -11.13 -18.45 22.92
N VAL A 284 -9.82 -18.16 22.96
CA VAL A 284 -8.76 -19.18 22.75
C VAL A 284 -8.59 -20.11 23.95
N GLU A 285 -9.09 -19.77 25.14
CA GLU A 285 -9.19 -20.71 26.27
C GLU A 285 -10.36 -21.71 26.12
N ASP A 286 -11.42 -21.38 25.37
CA ASP A 286 -12.52 -22.32 25.09
C ASP A 286 -12.15 -23.30 23.96
N LYS A 287 -11.91 -24.55 24.36
CA LYS A 287 -11.63 -25.65 23.43
C LYS A 287 -12.76 -25.94 22.44
N ASN A 288 -14.01 -25.61 22.77
CA ASN A 288 -15.11 -25.76 21.82
C ASN A 288 -15.03 -24.69 20.73
N GLN A 289 -14.63 -23.47 21.10
CA GLN A 289 -14.45 -22.36 20.16
C GLN A 289 -13.26 -22.60 19.23
N LEU A 290 -12.11 -22.99 19.79
CA LEU A 290 -10.95 -23.46 18.99
C LEU A 290 -11.37 -24.55 17.99
N MET A 291 -12.12 -25.56 18.43
CA MET A 291 -12.61 -26.63 17.55
C MET A 291 -13.63 -26.15 16.51
N ALA A 292 -14.47 -25.16 16.83
CA ALA A 292 -15.44 -24.59 15.89
C ALA A 292 -14.75 -23.81 14.76
N GLU A 293 -13.67 -23.10 15.08
CA GLU A 293 -12.84 -22.36 14.12
C GLU A 293 -11.69 -23.19 13.52
N SER A 294 -11.69 -24.51 13.73
CA SER A 294 -10.67 -25.46 13.23
C SER A 294 -9.23 -25.20 13.70
N LEU A 295 -9.06 -24.47 14.81
CA LEU A 295 -7.79 -24.12 15.43
C LEU A 295 -7.33 -25.18 16.44
N SER A 296 -6.00 -25.35 16.58
CA SER A 296 -5.41 -26.31 17.52
C SER A 296 -4.85 -25.68 18.81
N SER A 297 -4.58 -24.37 18.79
CA SER A 297 -4.08 -23.53 19.88
C SER A 297 -4.41 -22.06 19.59
N SER A 298 -4.02 -21.13 20.48
CA SER A 298 -4.00 -19.69 20.14
C SER A 298 -3.23 -19.48 18.84
N PRO A 299 -3.84 -18.86 17.81
CA PRO A 299 -3.16 -18.58 16.55
C PRO A 299 -2.24 -17.35 16.61
N MET A 300 -2.56 -16.36 17.44
CA MET A 300 -1.78 -15.13 17.59
C MET A 300 -1.25 -14.95 19.02
N TYR A 301 -0.18 -14.16 19.13
CA TYR A 301 0.49 -13.80 20.39
C TYR A 301 0.86 -12.31 20.49
N SER A 302 0.78 -11.55 19.39
CA SER A 302 1.10 -10.13 19.26
C SER A 302 0.03 -9.17 19.80
N LEU A 303 -1.22 -9.61 19.97
CA LEU A 303 -2.34 -8.75 20.41
C LEU A 303 -2.10 -8.05 21.76
N ASP A 304 -1.40 -8.69 22.71
CA ASP A 304 -1.00 -8.07 23.98
C ASP A 304 0.02 -6.92 23.78
N SER A 305 0.78 -6.93 22.69
CA SER A 305 1.74 -5.86 22.37
C SER A 305 1.02 -4.59 21.93
N LEU A 306 -0.10 -4.68 21.21
CA LEU A 306 -0.91 -3.50 20.83
C LEU A 306 -1.37 -2.73 22.06
N VAL A 307 -1.95 -3.45 23.04
CA VAL A 307 -2.39 -2.88 24.33
C VAL A 307 -1.24 -2.19 25.05
N GLN A 308 -0.05 -2.81 25.08
CA GLN A 308 1.14 -2.22 25.74
C GLN A 308 1.69 -0.99 25.00
N ALA A 309 1.71 -1.00 23.66
CA ALA A 309 2.18 0.13 22.87
C ALA A 309 1.29 1.37 23.08
N VAL A 310 -0.04 1.18 23.08
CA VAL A 310 -1.01 2.24 23.36
C VAL A 310 -0.93 2.73 24.81
N ASP A 311 -0.81 1.82 25.79
CA ASP A 311 -0.61 2.18 27.21
C ASP A 311 0.64 3.06 27.40
N TRP A 312 1.77 2.68 26.78
CA TRP A 312 2.99 3.50 26.80
C TRP A 312 2.82 4.85 26.13
N MET A 313 2.07 4.95 25.03
CA MET A 313 1.78 6.23 24.39
C MET A 313 0.90 7.13 25.28
N ILE A 314 -0.14 6.57 25.92
CA ILE A 314 -0.95 7.29 26.92
C ILE A 314 -0.06 7.80 28.06
N GLN A 315 0.84 6.97 28.60
CA GLN A 315 1.79 7.36 29.65
C GLN A 315 2.79 8.42 29.19
N GLN A 316 3.25 8.37 27.93
CA GLN A 316 4.15 9.36 27.34
C GLN A 316 3.46 10.73 27.28
N VAL A 317 2.20 10.78 26.81
CA VAL A 317 1.38 12.01 26.78
C VAL A 317 1.12 12.53 28.20
N GLU A 318 0.70 11.68 29.13
CA GLU A 318 0.47 12.05 30.54
C GLU A 318 1.72 12.56 31.26
N SER A 319 2.92 12.13 30.82
CA SER A 319 4.19 12.64 31.35
C SER A 319 4.47 14.10 31.00
N GLY A 320 3.81 14.63 29.96
CA GLY A 320 4.05 15.97 29.40
C GLY A 320 5.48 16.17 28.87
N SER A 321 6.22 15.09 28.62
CA SER A 321 7.59 15.12 28.12
C SER A 321 7.63 14.83 26.62
N PRO A 322 8.47 15.54 25.83
CA PRO A 322 8.65 15.21 24.42
C PRO A 322 9.46 13.92 24.26
N ILE A 323 9.24 13.23 23.13
CA ILE A 323 10.09 12.11 22.70
C ILE A 323 11.48 12.63 22.34
N SER A 324 12.54 11.89 22.72
CA SER A 324 13.92 12.38 22.60
C SER A 324 14.50 12.39 21.19
N ASP A 325 13.96 11.55 20.29
CA ASP A 325 14.36 11.44 18.88
C ASP A 325 13.10 11.13 18.02
N PRO A 326 12.22 12.12 17.80
CA PRO A 326 10.93 11.90 17.14
C PRO A 326 11.10 11.59 15.65
N GLY A 327 10.49 10.52 15.17
CA GLY A 327 10.78 9.96 13.83
C GLY A 327 11.61 8.68 13.83
N ARG A 328 11.82 8.06 15.00
CA ARG A 328 12.26 6.67 15.14
C ARG A 328 11.24 5.91 15.98
N ASP A 329 11.21 4.58 15.81
CA ASP A 329 10.58 3.69 16.79
C ASP A 329 11.15 3.94 18.19
N TYR A 330 10.28 4.39 19.09
CA TYR A 330 10.60 4.69 20.49
C TYR A 330 9.39 4.36 21.35
N LEU A 331 9.60 3.64 22.46
CA LEU A 331 8.52 3.21 23.34
C LEU A 331 7.67 4.41 23.82
N GLY A 332 6.37 4.35 23.54
CA GLY A 332 5.43 5.44 23.81
C GLY A 332 5.29 6.49 22.70
N GLY A 333 5.94 6.30 21.56
CA GLY A 333 5.64 7.02 20.31
C GLY A 333 4.48 6.40 19.53
N ILE A 334 3.90 7.19 18.63
CA ILE A 334 2.88 6.77 17.67
C ILE A 334 3.50 5.80 16.65
N ILE A 335 4.75 6.06 16.22
CA ILE A 335 5.52 5.15 15.34
C ILE A 335 5.71 3.76 15.98
N HIS A 336 5.81 3.67 17.31
CA HIS A 336 5.92 2.37 17.98
C HIS A 336 4.62 1.57 17.88
N ILE A 337 3.46 2.23 17.92
CA ILE A 337 2.17 1.58 17.71
C ILE A 337 2.07 1.06 16.27
N GLU A 338 2.52 1.83 15.27
CA GLU A 338 2.55 1.40 13.86
C GLU A 338 3.40 0.14 13.62
N VAL A 339 4.61 0.10 14.19
CA VAL A 339 5.49 -1.08 14.09
C VAL A 339 4.82 -2.31 14.69
N VAL A 340 4.26 -2.19 15.90
CA VAL A 340 3.59 -3.30 16.59
C VAL A 340 2.29 -3.70 15.88
N LEU A 341 1.59 -2.75 15.26
CA LEU A 341 0.41 -3.00 14.42
C LEU A 341 0.78 -3.78 13.15
N SER A 342 1.87 -3.42 12.49
CA SER A 342 2.38 -4.16 11.32
C SER A 342 2.73 -5.60 11.69
N ASP A 343 3.52 -5.80 12.76
CA ASP A 343 3.85 -7.14 13.28
C ASP A 343 2.58 -7.96 13.58
N CYS A 344 1.54 -7.31 14.13
CA CYS A 344 0.27 -7.95 14.45
C CYS A 344 -0.56 -8.31 13.21
N ILE A 345 -0.46 -7.54 12.13
CA ILE A 345 -1.16 -7.81 10.86
C ILE A 345 -0.44 -8.94 10.10
N ASP A 346 0.89 -8.99 10.13
CA ASP A 346 1.65 -10.13 9.61
C ASP A 346 1.31 -11.43 10.37
N ASP A 347 1.23 -11.38 11.71
CA ASP A 347 0.77 -12.50 12.53
C ASP A 347 -0.68 -12.92 12.18
N TYR A 348 -1.58 -11.96 11.91
CA TYR A 348 -2.98 -12.22 11.53
C TYR A 348 -3.06 -12.90 10.16
N ASN A 349 -2.37 -12.37 9.17
CA ASN A 349 -2.32 -12.90 7.82
C ASN A 349 -1.72 -14.33 7.83
N TYR A 350 -0.63 -14.53 8.58
CA TYR A 350 -0.03 -15.86 8.77
C TYR A 350 -0.96 -16.86 9.49
N ALA A 351 -1.77 -16.37 10.43
CA ALA A 351 -2.69 -17.19 11.21
C ALA A 351 -3.96 -17.62 10.46
N PHE A 352 -4.47 -16.78 9.56
CA PHE A 352 -5.85 -16.89 9.06
C PHE A 352 -6.02 -16.81 7.54
N ALA A 353 -4.99 -16.42 6.78
CA ALA A 353 -5.11 -16.10 5.36
C ALA A 353 -4.40 -17.14 4.43
N GLU A 354 -4.52 -18.43 4.74
CA GLU A 354 -4.09 -19.59 3.89
C GLU A 354 -5.24 -20.17 3.03
#